data_AF-A0A1X7KJG1-F1
#
_entry.id   AF-A0A1X7KJG1-F1
#
_cell.length_a   1.000
_cell.length_b   1.000
_cell.length_c   1.000
_cell.angle_alpha   90.00
_cell.angle_beta   90.00
_cell.angle_gamma   90.00
#
_symmetry.space_group_name_H-M   'P 1'
#
loop_
_entity.id
_entity.type
_entity.pdbx_description
1 polymer ?
#
loop_
_entity_poly.entity_id
_entity_poly.type
_entity_poly.pdbx_seq_one_letter_code
_entity_poly.pdbx_strand_id
1 'polypeptide(L)'
;MLTAALVGLGLVTTAAGPTNPASARADAASIAPTAVTVVADTVFDPGFIISDELFYDGGALDADEVQEFLDEQVAECSPGVVCLADYTQKTVTREGDDVCGAYGGRESETGAEIIAKVGLACGISQKALLVLLQKEQSLVRNPAPTAGDFSFATGYACPDTAACDVEYSGFYNQLYWAAWQLKRYSNPPGTTEFFTSRPIGQPSPIAYNPDASCGSADVTLKNIATAALYYYTPYQPNAAAIAGDADAPCGAFGNLNFWKFYSEWFGDPTRGSITQGALDDVSVVRGRIVAKGWAIDPSSLRASNSVRITVTDAAGRIQATTLQAGATTRGALTVDSLAGFDHGFNGGTEVAAQGLVRVCAAALPVDGTSSSVESLGCETVFALTP
;
A
#
# COMPACT_ATOMS: atom_id res chain seq x y z
N MET A 1 -52.24 56.98 -13.96
CA MET A 1 -51.11 57.64 -14.65
C MET A 1 -49.93 57.67 -13.69
N LEU A 2 -48.73 57.46 -14.25
CA LEU A 2 -47.40 57.42 -13.63
C LEU A 2 -47.02 56.18 -12.80
N THR A 3 -46.42 55.24 -13.54
CA THR A 3 -45.40 54.27 -13.16
C THR A 3 -44.20 54.95 -12.48
N ALA A 4 -43.75 54.42 -11.34
CA ALA A 4 -42.45 54.74 -10.76
C ALA A 4 -41.72 53.43 -10.42
N ALA A 5 -40.65 53.17 -11.16
CA ALA A 5 -39.73 52.05 -10.94
C ALA A 5 -38.79 52.38 -9.77
N LEU A 6 -38.71 51.50 -8.77
CA LEU A 6 -37.61 51.52 -7.79
C LEU A 6 -36.49 50.60 -8.29
N VAL A 7 -35.36 51.22 -8.65
CA VAL A 7 -34.07 50.57 -8.84
C VAL A 7 -33.46 50.36 -7.45
N GLY A 8 -33.41 49.11 -6.99
CA GLY A 8 -32.67 48.71 -5.80
C GLY A 8 -31.21 48.44 -6.15
N LEU A 9 -30.31 49.35 -5.75
CA LEU A 9 -28.87 49.12 -5.76
C LEU A 9 -28.51 48.14 -4.63
N GLY A 10 -28.27 46.87 -4.98
CA GLY A 10 -27.71 45.90 -4.05
C GLY A 10 -26.19 46.07 -3.96
N LEU A 11 -25.70 46.65 -2.86
CA LEU A 11 -24.28 46.52 -2.48
C LEU A 11 -24.01 45.05 -2.15
N VAL A 12 -23.30 44.34 -3.02
CA VAL A 12 -22.69 43.05 -2.69
C VAL A 12 -21.40 43.34 -1.94
N THR A 13 -21.49 43.42 -0.62
CA THR A 13 -20.32 43.31 0.25
C THR A 13 -19.90 41.84 0.26
N THR A 14 -18.83 41.50 -0.46
CA THR A 14 -18.14 40.22 -0.30
C THR A 14 -17.47 40.22 1.07
N ALA A 15 -18.17 39.75 2.10
CA ALA A 15 -17.52 39.40 3.36
C ALA A 15 -16.64 38.17 3.09
N ALA A 16 -15.32 38.38 3.00
CA ALA A 16 -14.37 37.29 3.10
C ALA A 16 -14.54 36.69 4.51
N GLY A 17 -15.15 35.51 4.57
CA GLY A 17 -15.24 34.74 5.82
C GLY A 17 -13.83 34.34 6.29
N PRO A 18 -13.66 34.08 7.59
CA PRO A 18 -12.36 33.66 8.12
C PRO A 18 -11.92 32.38 7.40
N THR A 19 -10.76 32.44 6.75
CA THR A 19 -10.13 31.28 6.14
C THR A 19 -9.74 30.31 7.26
N ASN A 20 -10.37 29.14 7.27
CA ASN A 20 -10.08 28.08 8.23
C ASN A 20 -8.74 27.45 7.82
N PRO A 21 -7.69 27.43 8.67
CA PRO A 21 -6.38 26.85 8.33
C PRO A 21 -6.44 25.34 8.03
N ALA A 22 -7.58 24.68 8.29
CA ALA A 22 -7.82 23.28 7.93
C ALA A 22 -8.07 23.04 6.43
N SER A 23 -8.53 24.04 5.65
CA SER A 23 -8.75 23.85 4.21
C SER A 23 -7.48 23.91 3.36
N ALA A 24 -6.33 24.22 3.96
CA ALA A 24 -5.00 24.08 3.35
C ALA A 24 -4.33 22.74 3.71
N ARG A 25 -5.02 21.82 4.40
CA ARG A 25 -4.46 20.53 4.87
C ARG A 25 -4.79 19.32 3.98
N ALA A 26 -5.52 19.50 2.88
CA ALA A 26 -5.83 18.43 1.93
C ALA A 26 -4.66 18.10 0.96
N ASP A 27 -3.47 18.63 1.23
CA ASP A 27 -2.26 18.48 0.40
C ASP A 27 -1.36 17.31 0.82
N ALA A 28 -1.85 16.33 1.61
CA ALA A 28 -1.11 15.09 1.86
C ALA A 28 -0.83 14.30 0.55
N ALA A 29 -1.64 14.53 -0.50
CA ALA A 29 -1.40 14.04 -1.86
C ALA A 29 -0.44 14.92 -2.70
N SER A 30 -0.06 16.10 -2.21
CA SER A 30 0.54 17.22 -2.95
C SER A 30 1.89 17.69 -2.39
N ILE A 31 2.51 16.96 -1.45
CA ILE A 31 3.89 17.27 -1.07
C ILE A 31 4.80 16.86 -2.24
N ALA A 32 5.14 17.86 -3.06
CA ALA A 32 6.23 17.78 -4.02
C ALA A 32 7.50 17.28 -3.29
N PRO A 33 8.20 16.30 -3.86
CA PRO A 33 9.26 15.61 -3.12
C PRO A 33 10.40 16.58 -2.77
N THR A 34 10.92 16.45 -1.56
CA THR A 34 12.32 16.84 -1.31
C THR A 34 13.20 15.96 -2.20
N ALA A 35 14.29 16.50 -2.77
CA ALA A 35 15.20 15.69 -3.57
C ALA A 35 15.78 14.54 -2.73
N VAL A 36 15.58 13.31 -3.18
CA VAL A 36 16.02 12.08 -2.52
C VAL A 36 16.93 11.30 -3.46
N THR A 37 18.06 10.82 -2.97
CA THR A 37 18.92 9.87 -3.70
C THR A 37 18.36 8.47 -3.53
N VAL A 38 17.80 7.90 -4.60
CA VAL A 38 17.33 6.50 -4.62
C VAL A 38 18.52 5.56 -4.89
N VAL A 39 18.49 4.36 -4.30
CA VAL A 39 19.43 3.28 -4.63
C VAL A 39 19.40 3.00 -6.14
N ALA A 40 20.57 2.94 -6.78
CA ALA A 40 20.73 3.07 -8.23
C ALA A 40 20.10 1.97 -9.11
N ASP A 41 19.55 0.89 -8.53
CA ASP A 41 19.14 -0.31 -9.28
C ASP A 41 17.65 -0.71 -9.10
N THR A 42 16.85 0.05 -8.35
CA THR A 42 15.41 -0.27 -8.15
C THR A 42 14.52 0.76 -8.84
N VAL A 43 13.60 0.29 -9.70
CA VAL A 43 12.61 1.13 -10.40
C VAL A 43 11.27 1.03 -9.66
N PHE A 44 10.59 2.16 -9.48
CA PHE A 44 9.25 2.19 -8.90
C PHE A 44 8.26 1.36 -9.73
N ASP A 45 7.67 0.34 -9.11
CA ASP A 45 6.56 -0.45 -9.67
C ASP A 45 5.28 -0.12 -8.88
N PRO A 46 4.25 0.49 -9.50
CA PRO A 46 2.99 0.78 -8.81
C PRO A 46 2.31 -0.51 -8.31
N GLY A 47 2.57 -1.66 -8.92
CA GLY A 47 2.05 -2.96 -8.47
C GLY A 47 2.80 -3.56 -7.28
N PHE A 48 3.97 -3.04 -6.92
CA PHE A 48 4.82 -3.62 -5.88
C PHE A 48 5.67 -2.55 -5.18
N ILE A 49 5.05 -1.83 -4.24
CA ILE A 49 5.67 -0.68 -3.56
C ILE A 49 6.63 -1.13 -2.45
N ILE A 50 6.25 -2.14 -1.69
CA ILE A 50 7.04 -2.70 -0.58
C ILE A 50 6.61 -4.16 -0.37
N SER A 51 7.54 -5.04 0.00
CA SER A 51 7.21 -6.44 0.32
C SER A 51 6.38 -6.58 1.60
N ASP A 52 5.53 -7.61 1.69
CA ASP A 52 4.74 -7.88 2.90
C ASP A 52 5.67 -8.19 4.09
N GLU A 53 6.79 -8.85 3.82
CA GLU A 53 7.84 -9.17 4.80
C GLU A 53 8.38 -7.89 5.45
N LEU A 54 8.63 -6.84 4.69
CA LEU A 54 9.13 -5.58 5.23
C LEU A 54 8.06 -4.69 5.84
N PHE A 55 6.85 -4.71 5.29
CA PHE A 55 5.78 -3.84 5.77
C PHE A 55 5.15 -4.33 7.08
N TYR A 56 5.02 -5.65 7.23
CA TYR A 56 4.39 -6.29 8.40
C TYR A 56 5.41 -6.82 9.44
N ASP A 57 6.69 -6.46 9.31
CA ASP A 57 7.71 -6.74 10.34
C ASP A 57 7.56 -5.80 11.55
N GLY A 58 6.67 -6.15 12.47
CA GLY A 58 6.45 -5.38 13.71
C GLY A 58 7.63 -5.34 14.68
N GLY A 59 8.72 -6.04 14.39
CA GLY A 59 9.98 -6.03 15.16
C GLY A 59 11.14 -5.40 14.40
N ALA A 60 10.87 -4.59 13.36
CA ALA A 60 11.88 -4.08 12.46
C ALA A 60 12.89 -3.10 13.11
N LEU A 61 12.46 -2.37 14.13
CA LEU A 61 13.29 -1.52 14.99
C LEU A 61 12.75 -1.52 16.42
N ASP A 62 13.63 -1.51 17.42
CA ASP A 62 13.26 -1.21 18.80
C ASP A 62 13.24 0.31 19.09
N ALA A 63 12.95 0.70 20.34
CA ALA A 63 12.83 2.12 20.69
C ALA A 63 14.17 2.88 20.62
N ASP A 64 15.28 2.21 20.93
CA ASP A 64 16.61 2.84 20.89
C ASP A 64 17.04 3.04 19.43
N GLU A 65 16.80 2.05 18.56
CA GLU A 65 17.08 2.15 17.12
C GLU A 65 16.19 3.19 16.43
N VAL A 66 14.92 3.32 16.84
CA VAL A 66 14.07 4.41 16.34
C VAL A 66 14.59 5.77 16.81
N GLN A 67 15.03 5.90 18.06
CA GLN A 67 15.57 7.16 18.56
C GLN A 67 16.85 7.56 17.81
N GLU A 68 17.79 6.62 17.62
CA GLU A 68 19.01 6.84 16.85
C GLU A 68 18.68 7.33 15.43
N PHE A 69 17.72 6.68 14.76
CA PHE A 69 17.26 7.12 13.45
C PHE A 69 16.67 8.54 13.45
N LEU A 70 15.86 8.90 14.46
CA LEU A 70 15.28 10.24 14.55
C LEU A 70 16.35 11.31 14.77
N ASP A 71 17.35 11.02 15.61
CA ASP A 71 18.49 11.92 15.89
C ASP A 71 19.36 12.12 14.64
N GLU A 72 19.47 11.11 13.76
CA GLU A 72 20.13 11.25 12.45
C GLU A 72 19.36 12.16 11.49
N GLN A 73 18.02 12.14 11.51
CA GLN A 73 17.20 12.97 10.62
C GLN A 73 17.16 14.42 11.08
N VAL A 74 17.13 14.66 12.39
CA VAL A 74 17.13 15.99 13.00
C VAL A 74 18.05 15.98 14.22
N ALA A 75 19.29 16.41 14.03
CA ALA A 75 20.30 16.44 15.10
C ALA A 75 19.92 17.40 16.25
N GLU A 76 19.27 18.52 15.93
CA GLU A 76 18.80 19.49 16.93
C GLU A 76 17.47 20.12 16.46
N CYS A 77 16.51 20.23 17.38
CA CYS A 77 15.29 20.97 17.13
C CYS A 77 15.58 22.49 17.01
N SER A 78 14.70 23.20 16.32
CA SER A 78 14.76 24.67 16.27
C SER A 78 14.60 25.27 17.67
N PRO A 79 15.27 26.41 17.98
CA PRO A 79 15.25 26.99 19.32
C PRO A 79 13.84 27.20 19.87
N GLY A 80 13.56 26.59 21.03
CA GLY A 80 12.27 26.69 21.71
C GLY A 80 11.15 25.82 21.13
N VAL A 81 11.47 24.92 20.20
CA VAL A 81 10.52 23.96 19.61
C VAL A 81 10.90 22.54 20.01
N VAL A 82 9.89 21.68 20.19
CA VAL A 82 10.07 20.24 20.40
C VAL A 82 9.79 19.55 19.06
N CYS A 83 10.84 18.99 18.45
CA CYS A 83 10.74 18.15 17.26
C CYS A 83 10.49 16.68 17.63
N LEU A 84 10.30 15.80 16.64
CA LEU A 84 9.91 14.41 16.90
C LEU A 84 10.94 13.64 17.75
N ALA A 85 12.24 13.90 17.54
CA ALA A 85 13.34 13.30 18.31
C ALA A 85 13.24 13.62 19.82
N ASP A 86 12.84 14.84 20.17
CA ASP A 86 12.70 15.31 21.56
C ASP A 86 11.27 15.17 22.11
N TYR A 87 10.35 14.61 21.32
CA TYR A 87 8.93 14.60 21.64
C TYR A 87 8.62 13.65 22.80
N THR A 88 7.74 14.08 23.71
CA THR A 88 7.18 13.20 24.75
C THR A 88 5.68 13.42 24.89
N GLN A 89 4.97 12.34 25.22
CA GLN A 89 3.53 12.37 25.48
C GLN A 89 3.15 11.37 26.57
N LYS A 90 2.12 11.70 27.36
CA LYS A 90 1.39 10.69 28.12
C LYS A 90 0.58 9.81 27.16
N THR A 91 0.67 8.50 27.32
CA THR A 91 -0.14 7.54 26.56
C THR A 91 -1.09 6.79 27.48
N VAL A 92 -2.05 6.08 26.91
CA VAL A 92 -3.02 5.27 27.66
C VAL A 92 -2.95 3.82 27.23
N THR A 93 -3.18 2.91 28.18
CA THR A 93 -3.23 1.47 27.90
C THR A 93 -4.43 1.15 27.01
N ARG A 94 -4.20 0.31 26.00
CA ARG A 94 -5.22 -0.29 25.14
C ARG A 94 -5.12 -1.80 25.24
N GLU A 95 -6.25 -2.45 25.47
CA GLU A 95 -6.36 -3.90 25.35
C GLU A 95 -6.18 -4.31 23.88
N GLY A 96 -5.69 -5.52 23.65
CA GLY A 96 -5.60 -6.08 22.31
C GLY A 96 -6.95 -6.48 21.74
N ASP A 97 -7.04 -6.50 20.42
CA ASP A 97 -8.17 -6.98 19.64
C ASP A 97 -7.69 -7.92 18.50
N ASP A 98 -8.58 -8.25 17.57
CA ASP A 98 -8.27 -9.14 16.43
C ASP A 98 -7.32 -8.50 15.38
N VAL A 99 -6.96 -7.22 15.53
CA VAL A 99 -6.11 -6.48 14.59
C VAL A 99 -4.76 -6.16 15.22
N CYS A 100 -4.73 -5.60 16.42
CA CYS A 100 -3.52 -5.26 17.16
C CYS A 100 -3.51 -5.92 18.54
N GLY A 101 -2.33 -6.35 18.99
CA GLY A 101 -2.08 -6.70 20.38
C GLY A 101 -2.20 -5.51 21.34
N ALA A 102 -2.11 -5.80 22.63
CA ALA A 102 -2.24 -4.79 23.67
C ALA A 102 -1.08 -3.76 23.63
N TYR A 103 -1.41 -2.51 23.91
CA TYR A 103 -0.45 -1.42 24.09
C TYR A 103 -0.47 -0.96 25.55
N GLY A 104 0.62 -1.15 26.30
CA GLY A 104 0.69 -0.70 27.69
C GLY A 104 1.14 0.76 27.79
N GLY A 105 0.27 1.70 28.17
CA GLY A 105 0.61 3.13 28.22
C GLY A 105 1.47 3.53 29.42
N ARG A 106 2.04 4.75 29.38
CA ARG A 106 2.83 5.35 30.47
C ARG A 106 2.54 6.84 30.63
N GLU A 107 2.90 7.39 31.79
CA GLU A 107 2.72 8.82 32.10
C GLU A 107 3.60 9.74 31.23
N SER A 108 4.69 9.21 30.68
CA SER A 108 5.56 9.91 29.73
C SER A 108 6.27 8.88 28.87
N GLU A 109 6.08 8.97 27.55
CA GLU A 109 6.78 8.17 26.54
C GLU A 109 7.35 9.07 25.47
N THR A 110 8.53 8.72 24.96
CA THR A 110 9.15 9.44 23.85
C THR A 110 8.43 9.15 22.52
N GLY A 111 8.65 9.99 21.52
CA GLY A 111 8.21 9.73 20.15
C GLY A 111 8.69 8.36 19.64
N ALA A 112 9.95 8.03 19.92
CA ALA A 112 10.56 6.75 19.55
C ALA A 112 9.89 5.54 20.24
N GLU A 113 9.65 5.62 21.56
CA GLU A 113 8.94 4.57 22.31
C GLU A 113 7.52 4.35 21.77
N ILE A 114 6.82 5.44 21.42
CA ILE A 114 5.48 5.36 20.85
C ILE A 114 5.51 4.64 19.49
N ILE A 115 6.44 5.00 18.59
CA ILE A 115 6.60 4.35 17.28
C ILE A 115 6.93 2.86 17.44
N ALA A 116 7.92 2.54 18.26
CA ALA A 116 8.35 1.16 18.50
C ALA A 116 7.21 0.29 19.04
N LYS A 117 6.50 0.77 20.06
CA LYS A 117 5.41 0.03 20.68
C LYS A 117 4.17 -0.09 19.81
N VAL A 118 3.83 0.94 19.02
CA VAL A 118 2.70 0.84 18.07
C VAL A 118 3.00 -0.18 16.98
N GLY A 119 4.21 -0.15 16.40
CA GLY A 119 4.62 -1.12 15.40
C GLY A 119 4.58 -2.56 15.92
N LEU A 120 5.08 -2.77 17.14
CA LEU A 120 5.05 -4.07 17.81
C LEU A 120 3.61 -4.53 18.10
N ALA A 121 2.75 -3.65 18.62
CA ALA A 121 1.37 -3.99 18.94
C ALA A 121 0.59 -4.40 17.68
N CYS A 122 0.72 -3.67 16.58
CA CYS A 122 -0.08 -3.91 15.37
C CYS A 122 0.58 -4.84 14.34
N GLY A 123 1.83 -5.24 14.55
CA GLY A 123 2.59 -6.00 13.55
C GLY A 123 2.79 -5.21 12.26
N ILE A 124 3.16 -3.93 12.40
CA ILE A 124 3.49 -3.01 11.30
C ILE A 124 4.90 -2.49 11.54
N SER A 125 5.71 -2.46 10.50
CA SER A 125 7.11 -2.05 10.61
C SER A 125 7.28 -0.62 11.10
N GLN A 126 8.13 -0.44 12.11
CA GLN A 126 8.57 0.87 12.59
C GLN A 126 9.17 1.71 11.46
N LYS A 127 9.90 1.08 10.53
CA LYS A 127 10.43 1.71 9.32
C LYS A 127 9.31 2.23 8.42
N ALA A 128 8.26 1.42 8.21
CA ALA A 128 7.07 1.85 7.45
C ALA A 128 6.30 2.98 8.15
N LEU A 129 6.19 2.95 9.49
CA LEU A 129 5.57 4.00 10.29
C LEU A 129 6.34 5.33 10.21
N LEU A 130 7.67 5.29 10.28
CA LEU A 130 8.54 6.46 10.09
C LEU A 130 8.34 7.08 8.69
N VAL A 131 8.31 6.25 7.65
CA VAL A 131 8.03 6.70 6.28
C VAL A 131 6.63 7.30 6.16
N LEU A 132 5.63 6.71 6.81
CA LEU A 132 4.27 7.25 6.83
C LEU A 132 4.24 8.64 7.47
N LEU A 133 4.84 8.82 8.66
CA LEU A 133 4.93 10.11 9.34
C LEU A 133 5.59 11.19 8.47
N GLN A 134 6.62 10.82 7.72
CA GLN A 134 7.29 11.74 6.80
C GLN A 134 6.44 12.07 5.58
N LYS A 135 5.83 11.07 4.96
CA LYS A 135 4.99 11.25 3.79
C LYS A 135 3.77 12.11 4.10
N GLU A 136 3.14 11.92 5.25
CA GLU A 136 1.86 12.55 5.58
C GLU A 136 2.02 13.94 6.20
N GLN A 137 3.06 14.17 7.02
CA GLN A 137 3.24 15.44 7.76
C GLN A 137 4.68 15.97 7.74
N SER A 138 5.60 15.35 6.99
CA SER A 138 7.04 15.67 7.01
C SER A 138 7.68 15.63 8.41
N LEU A 139 7.03 14.95 9.37
CA LEU A 139 7.29 15.14 10.79
C LEU A 139 8.68 14.62 11.21
N VAL A 140 9.18 13.57 10.55
CA VAL A 140 10.47 12.95 10.84
C VAL A 140 11.64 13.89 10.56
N ARG A 141 11.58 14.66 9.47
CA ARG A 141 12.63 15.61 9.06
C ARG A 141 12.36 17.05 9.47
N ASN A 142 11.30 17.32 10.23
CA ASN A 142 10.93 18.68 10.58
C ASN A 142 11.61 19.11 11.90
N PRO A 143 12.55 20.07 11.88
CA PRO A 143 13.17 20.58 13.10
C PRO A 143 12.27 21.57 13.87
N ALA A 144 11.16 22.03 13.27
CA ALA A 144 10.26 23.02 13.86
C ALA A 144 8.77 22.66 13.68
N PRO A 145 8.33 21.45 14.10
CA PRO A 145 6.93 21.06 13.93
C PRO A 145 6.02 21.85 14.84
N THR A 146 4.79 22.06 14.37
CA THR A 146 3.73 22.68 15.15
C THR A 146 2.99 21.63 15.98
N ALA A 147 2.28 22.06 17.02
CA ALA A 147 1.37 21.17 17.76
C ALA A 147 0.28 20.55 16.85
N GLY A 148 -0.08 21.23 15.76
CA GLY A 148 -1.01 20.70 14.76
C GLY A 148 -0.44 19.51 14.00
N ASP A 149 0.86 19.51 13.72
CA ASP A 149 1.54 18.45 12.98
C ASP A 149 1.51 17.14 13.79
N PHE A 150 1.70 17.23 15.12
CA PHE A 150 1.54 16.08 16.02
C PHE A 150 0.08 15.65 16.20
N SER A 151 -0.87 16.59 16.14
CA SER A 151 -2.30 16.30 16.35
C SER A 151 -2.87 15.43 15.24
N PHE A 152 -2.35 15.54 14.02
CA PHE A 152 -2.80 14.82 12.82
C PHE A 152 -1.62 14.16 12.08
N ALA A 153 -0.68 13.59 12.84
CA ALA A 153 0.64 13.13 12.39
C ALA A 153 0.66 12.18 11.19
N THR A 154 -0.41 11.43 10.98
CA THR A 154 -0.53 10.43 9.90
C THR A 154 -1.68 10.72 8.94
N GLY A 155 -2.44 11.81 9.15
CA GLY A 155 -3.65 12.09 8.40
C GLY A 155 -4.81 11.11 8.66
N TYR A 156 -4.72 10.25 9.69
CA TYR A 156 -5.79 9.33 10.00
C TYR A 156 -7.05 10.08 10.43
N ALA A 157 -8.19 9.70 9.85
CA ALA A 157 -9.49 10.36 10.02
C ALA A 157 -9.50 11.85 9.60
N CYS A 158 -8.69 12.22 8.62
CA CYS A 158 -8.69 13.53 7.96
C CYS A 158 -9.22 13.42 6.52
N PRO A 159 -10.54 13.45 6.29
CA PRO A 159 -11.10 13.42 4.94
C PRO A 159 -10.85 14.74 4.19
N ASP A 160 -10.59 14.67 2.89
CA ASP A 160 -10.32 15.86 2.05
C ASP A 160 -11.48 16.88 2.02
N THR A 161 -12.70 16.43 2.29
CA THR A 161 -13.93 17.24 2.18
C THR A 161 -14.51 17.68 3.53
N ALA A 162 -13.87 17.34 4.65
CA ALA A 162 -14.31 17.74 5.98
C ALA A 162 -13.15 18.00 6.94
N ALA A 163 -13.46 18.48 8.14
CA ALA A 163 -12.44 18.62 9.18
C ALA A 163 -11.96 17.25 9.66
N CYS A 164 -10.69 17.16 10.07
CA CYS A 164 -10.18 16.00 10.76
C CYS A 164 -10.99 15.70 12.03
N ASP A 165 -11.20 14.42 12.30
CA ASP A 165 -11.89 13.98 13.49
C ASP A 165 -10.97 14.10 14.72
N VAL A 166 -11.39 14.95 15.66
CA VAL A 166 -10.63 15.27 16.88
C VAL A 166 -10.59 14.10 17.87
N GLU A 167 -11.46 13.10 17.75
CA GLU A 167 -11.41 11.87 18.56
C GLU A 167 -10.08 11.13 18.38
N TYR A 168 -9.50 11.21 17.18
CA TYR A 168 -8.24 10.56 16.82
C TYR A 168 -7.03 11.47 16.97
N SER A 169 -7.20 12.67 17.52
CA SER A 169 -6.13 13.66 17.67
C SER A 169 -5.04 13.21 18.65
N GLY A 170 -3.81 13.64 18.37
CA GLY A 170 -2.61 13.44 19.18
C GLY A 170 -1.70 12.35 18.62
N PHE A 171 -0.39 12.53 18.76
CA PHE A 171 0.63 11.71 18.10
C PHE A 171 0.43 10.21 18.34
N TYR A 172 0.28 9.80 19.61
CA TYR A 172 -0.03 8.43 19.97
C TYR A 172 -1.29 7.86 19.29
N ASN A 173 -2.39 8.61 19.30
CA ASN A 173 -3.66 8.16 18.73
C ASN A 173 -3.59 8.05 17.20
N GLN A 174 -3.02 9.06 16.54
CA GLN A 174 -2.82 9.09 15.10
C GLN A 174 -1.97 7.92 14.63
N LEU A 175 -0.88 7.62 15.32
CA LEU A 175 0.01 6.53 14.94
C LEU A 175 -0.63 5.16 15.21
N TYR A 176 -1.25 4.96 16.38
CA TYR A 176 -1.92 3.71 16.71
C TYR A 176 -3.02 3.38 15.70
N TRP A 177 -3.90 4.34 15.40
CA TRP A 177 -5.02 4.08 14.50
C TRP A 177 -4.62 3.98 13.03
N ALA A 178 -3.57 4.68 12.60
CA ALA A 178 -2.99 4.45 11.28
C ALA A 178 -2.42 3.03 11.15
N ALA A 179 -1.65 2.56 12.15
CA ALA A 179 -1.11 1.20 12.17
C ALA A 179 -2.22 0.14 12.22
N TRP A 180 -3.23 0.34 13.08
CA TRP A 180 -4.42 -0.51 13.15
C TRP A 180 -5.12 -0.57 11.80
N GLN A 181 -5.31 0.57 11.13
CA GLN A 181 -6.01 0.62 9.85
C GLN A 181 -5.23 -0.06 8.72
N LEU A 182 -3.91 0.15 8.67
CA LEU A 182 -3.00 -0.52 7.73
C LEU A 182 -2.99 -2.04 7.93
N LYS A 183 -3.03 -2.50 9.18
CA LYS A 183 -3.19 -3.92 9.50
C LYS A 183 -4.57 -4.42 9.10
N ARG A 184 -5.63 -3.66 9.42
CA ARG A 184 -7.02 -4.01 9.11
C ARG A 184 -7.28 -4.20 7.62
N TYR A 185 -6.59 -3.46 6.74
CA TYR A 185 -6.67 -3.63 5.29
C TYR A 185 -6.23 -5.02 4.80
N SER A 186 -5.43 -5.75 5.58
CA SER A 186 -5.08 -7.15 5.28
C SER A 186 -6.20 -8.16 5.58
N ASN A 187 -7.33 -7.71 6.17
CA ASN A 187 -8.38 -8.58 6.72
C ASN A 187 -7.80 -9.68 7.65
N PRO A 188 -7.12 -9.30 8.75
CA PRO A 188 -6.49 -10.27 9.63
C PRO A 188 -7.53 -11.24 10.24
N PRO A 189 -7.13 -12.46 10.62
CA PRO A 189 -8.02 -13.45 11.23
C PRO A 189 -8.79 -12.87 12.42
N GLY A 190 -10.07 -13.24 12.56
CA GLY A 190 -10.97 -12.68 13.58
C GLY A 190 -11.77 -11.47 13.09
N THR A 191 -11.36 -10.84 11.99
CA THR A 191 -12.11 -9.72 11.37
C THR A 191 -12.99 -10.15 10.19
N THR A 192 -13.88 -9.27 9.75
CA THR A 192 -14.66 -9.47 8.52
C THR A 192 -13.82 -9.22 7.26
N GLU A 193 -14.07 -9.97 6.19
CA GLU A 193 -13.46 -9.73 4.87
C GLU A 193 -14.09 -8.52 4.17
N PHE A 194 -13.74 -7.31 4.62
CA PHE A 194 -14.31 -6.06 4.12
C PHE A 194 -13.48 -5.45 2.99
N PHE A 195 -12.14 -5.53 3.08
CA PHE A 195 -11.23 -4.89 2.13
C PHE A 195 -10.89 -5.85 0.99
N THR A 196 -11.83 -6.03 0.07
CA THR A 196 -11.74 -6.99 -1.05
C THR A 196 -11.76 -6.34 -2.43
N SER A 197 -11.96 -5.02 -2.50
CA SER A 197 -12.03 -4.24 -3.76
C SER A 197 -10.70 -4.05 -4.49
N ARG A 198 -9.58 -4.40 -3.86
CA ARG A 198 -8.22 -4.36 -4.43
C ARG A 198 -7.58 -5.76 -4.38
N PRO A 199 -8.08 -6.72 -5.17
CA PRO A 199 -7.63 -8.11 -5.10
C PRO A 199 -6.18 -8.28 -5.57
N ILE A 200 -5.39 -9.02 -4.80
CA ILE A 200 -3.99 -9.33 -5.14
C ILE A 200 -3.94 -10.21 -6.40
N GLY A 201 -3.00 -9.90 -7.30
CA GLY A 201 -2.78 -10.61 -8.57
C GLY A 201 -3.85 -10.35 -9.64
N GLN A 202 -4.69 -9.34 -9.45
CA GLN A 202 -5.67 -8.90 -10.46
C GLN A 202 -5.52 -7.40 -10.76
N PRO A 203 -5.84 -6.96 -11.99
CA PRO A 203 -5.90 -5.54 -12.31
C PRO A 203 -6.91 -4.81 -11.42
N SER A 204 -6.49 -3.70 -10.84
CA SER A 204 -7.34 -2.74 -10.14
C SER A 204 -7.22 -1.37 -10.80
N PRO A 205 -8.32 -0.70 -11.18
CA PRO A 205 -8.25 0.65 -11.71
C PRO A 205 -7.85 1.60 -10.57
N ILE A 206 -6.71 2.27 -10.70
CA ILE A 206 -6.22 3.24 -9.72
C ILE A 206 -6.16 4.62 -10.36
N ALA A 207 -6.81 5.60 -9.75
CA ALA A 207 -6.81 6.97 -10.25
C ALA A 207 -5.43 7.62 -10.10
N TYR A 208 -5.10 8.54 -11.01
CA TYR A 208 -3.87 9.33 -10.90
C TYR A 208 -4.00 10.52 -9.94
N ASN A 209 -5.24 10.98 -9.70
CA ASN A 209 -5.52 12.18 -8.94
C ASN A 209 -6.95 12.13 -8.36
N PRO A 210 -7.26 12.88 -7.28
CA PRO A 210 -8.64 13.11 -6.84
C PRO A 210 -9.57 13.68 -7.92
N ASP A 211 -9.03 14.48 -8.85
CA ASP A 211 -9.77 14.94 -10.02
C ASP A 211 -9.99 13.78 -10.99
N ALA A 212 -11.25 13.34 -11.11
CA ALA A 212 -11.64 12.24 -12.00
C ALA A 212 -11.29 12.50 -13.48
N SER A 213 -11.13 13.76 -13.91
CA SER A 213 -10.73 14.11 -15.27
C SER A 213 -9.29 13.68 -15.61
N CYS A 214 -8.45 13.46 -14.58
CA CYS A 214 -7.10 12.92 -14.71
C CYS A 214 -7.07 11.43 -15.07
N GLY A 215 -8.21 10.74 -14.97
CA GLY A 215 -8.34 9.34 -15.34
C GLY A 215 -7.65 8.37 -14.36
N SER A 216 -7.53 7.12 -14.82
CA SER A 216 -6.96 6.00 -14.07
C SER A 216 -6.27 5.03 -15.02
N ALA A 217 -5.46 4.14 -14.45
CA ALA A 217 -4.94 2.98 -15.16
C ALA A 217 -5.01 1.74 -14.27
N ASP A 218 -5.06 0.58 -14.91
CA ASP A 218 -5.05 -0.69 -14.21
C ASP A 218 -3.66 -0.99 -13.63
N VAL A 219 -3.63 -1.26 -12.32
CA VAL A 219 -2.44 -1.70 -11.60
C VAL A 219 -2.69 -3.10 -11.08
N THR A 220 -1.80 -4.04 -11.38
CA THR A 220 -1.85 -5.39 -10.81
C THR A 220 -1.06 -5.42 -9.51
N LEU A 221 -1.78 -5.47 -8.39
CA LEU A 221 -1.18 -5.43 -7.05
C LEU A 221 -0.58 -6.79 -6.70
N LYS A 222 0.72 -6.84 -6.37
CA LYS A 222 1.45 -8.09 -6.15
C LYS A 222 1.38 -8.61 -4.72
N ASN A 223 0.99 -7.78 -3.75
CA ASN A 223 0.95 -8.18 -2.35
C ASN A 223 0.00 -7.32 -1.50
N ILE A 224 -0.21 -7.75 -0.25
CA ILE A 224 -1.18 -7.14 0.66
C ILE A 224 -0.74 -5.74 1.08
N ALA A 225 0.54 -5.52 1.34
CA ALA A 225 1.10 -4.25 1.75
C ALA A 225 0.90 -3.16 0.70
N THR A 226 1.15 -3.47 -0.59
CA THR A 226 0.88 -2.53 -1.69
C THR A 226 -0.60 -2.22 -1.78
N ALA A 227 -1.49 -3.22 -1.61
CA ALA A 227 -2.93 -2.97 -1.58
C ALA A 227 -3.35 -2.10 -0.39
N ALA A 228 -2.79 -2.33 0.80
CA ALA A 228 -3.03 -1.53 2.00
C ALA A 228 -2.61 -0.07 1.80
N LEU A 229 -1.46 0.18 1.16
CA LEU A 229 -1.02 1.53 0.80
C LEU A 229 -1.98 2.23 -0.15
N TYR A 230 -2.58 1.52 -1.12
CA TYR A 230 -3.63 2.09 -1.97
C TYR A 230 -5.02 2.21 -1.32
N TYR A 231 -5.27 1.49 -0.23
CA TYR A 231 -6.44 1.79 0.60
C TYR A 231 -6.22 3.04 1.44
N TYR A 232 -5.01 3.26 1.94
CA TYR A 232 -4.65 4.44 2.73
C TYR A 232 -4.51 5.70 1.87
N THR A 233 -3.86 5.59 0.71
CA THR A 233 -3.58 6.68 -0.24
C THR A 233 -3.98 6.24 -1.65
N PRO A 234 -5.22 6.53 -2.10
CA PRO A 234 -5.85 5.83 -3.22
C PRO A 234 -5.44 6.30 -4.62
N TYR A 235 -4.22 6.82 -4.78
CA TYR A 235 -3.73 7.37 -6.04
C TYR A 235 -2.37 6.78 -6.44
N GLN A 236 -2.18 6.58 -7.75
CA GLN A 236 -0.90 6.20 -8.35
C GLN A 236 -0.21 7.40 -9.01
N PRO A 237 1.13 7.46 -9.03
CA PRO A 237 1.82 8.50 -9.77
C PRO A 237 1.64 8.32 -11.28
N ASN A 238 1.63 9.43 -12.02
CA ASN A 238 1.72 9.40 -13.47
C ASN A 238 3.19 9.44 -13.94
N ALA A 239 3.41 9.34 -15.25
CA ALA A 239 4.77 9.33 -15.81
C ALA A 239 5.60 10.58 -15.46
N ALA A 240 4.98 11.76 -15.37
CA ALA A 240 5.68 13.00 -15.02
C ALA A 240 6.12 13.00 -13.54
N ALA A 241 5.24 12.57 -12.63
CA ALA A 241 5.59 12.43 -11.21
C ALA A 241 6.72 11.41 -11.00
N ILE A 242 6.69 10.27 -11.72
CA ILE A 242 7.77 9.26 -11.69
C ILE A 242 9.08 9.86 -12.21
N ALA A 243 9.04 10.67 -13.27
CA ALA A 243 10.20 11.37 -13.81
C ALA A 243 10.76 12.48 -12.89
N GLY A 244 10.07 12.79 -11.78
CA GLY A 244 10.51 13.77 -10.79
C GLY A 244 10.05 15.19 -11.07
N ASP A 245 9.07 15.40 -11.95
CA ASP A 245 8.41 16.69 -12.10
C ASP A 245 7.60 16.99 -10.84
N ALA A 246 8.01 18.02 -10.08
CA ALA A 246 7.35 18.45 -8.86
C ALA A 246 5.96 19.05 -9.11
N ASP A 247 5.73 19.60 -10.31
CA ASP A 247 4.48 20.24 -10.72
C ASP A 247 3.67 19.36 -11.69
N ALA A 248 3.97 18.05 -11.71
CA ALA A 248 3.36 17.07 -12.60
C ALA A 248 1.83 17.23 -12.67
N PRO A 249 1.27 17.72 -13.81
CA PRO A 249 -0.17 17.86 -13.95
C PRO A 249 -0.84 16.50 -13.80
N CYS A 250 -1.90 16.41 -12.98
CA CYS A 250 -2.55 15.14 -12.64
C CYS A 250 -1.63 14.11 -11.94
N GLY A 251 -0.46 14.52 -11.44
CA GLY A 251 0.43 13.65 -10.67
C GLY A 251 -0.06 13.48 -9.23
N ALA A 252 0.17 12.30 -8.67
CA ALA A 252 0.07 12.06 -7.23
C ALA A 252 1.40 11.50 -6.73
N PHE A 253 1.87 12.00 -5.58
CA PHE A 253 3.19 11.63 -5.06
C PHE A 253 3.12 10.68 -3.88
N GLY A 254 1.98 10.49 -3.21
CA GLY A 254 1.90 9.77 -1.93
C GLY A 254 2.61 8.40 -1.93
N ASN A 255 2.17 7.45 -2.75
CA ASN A 255 2.79 6.11 -2.81
C ASN A 255 4.20 6.13 -3.41
N LEU A 256 4.49 7.07 -4.32
CA LEU A 256 5.84 7.27 -4.86
C LEU A 256 6.81 7.77 -3.78
N ASN A 257 6.35 8.69 -2.92
CA ASN A 257 7.11 9.24 -1.80
C ASN A 257 7.32 8.19 -0.73
N PHE A 258 6.33 7.35 -0.43
CA PHE A 258 6.52 6.19 0.46
C PHE A 258 7.70 5.34 -0.03
N TRP A 259 7.67 4.94 -1.31
CA TRP A 259 8.74 4.14 -1.90
C TRP A 259 10.10 4.87 -1.87
N LYS A 260 10.15 6.16 -2.23
CA LYS A 260 11.38 6.95 -2.24
C LYS A 260 12.00 7.06 -0.85
N PHE A 261 11.22 7.45 0.17
CA PHE A 261 11.72 7.60 1.54
C PHE A 261 12.15 6.26 2.14
N TYR A 262 11.39 5.18 1.92
CA TYR A 262 11.83 3.85 2.37
C TYR A 262 13.14 3.45 1.70
N SER A 263 13.25 3.65 0.37
CA SER A 263 14.45 3.35 -0.40
C SER A 263 15.67 4.12 0.08
N GLU A 264 15.48 5.40 0.40
CA GLU A 264 16.53 6.29 0.92
C GLU A 264 17.04 5.85 2.29
N TRP A 265 16.13 5.52 3.20
CA TRP A 265 16.47 5.30 4.60
C TRP A 265 16.86 3.87 4.93
N PHE A 266 16.24 2.91 4.25
CA PHE A 266 16.28 1.50 4.65
C PHE A 266 16.65 0.55 3.51
N GLY A 267 16.95 1.09 2.32
CA GLY A 267 17.32 0.34 1.12
C GLY A 267 16.10 -0.20 0.36
N ASP A 268 16.34 -1.15 -0.55
CA ASP A 268 15.32 -1.68 -1.46
C ASP A 268 14.04 -2.15 -0.72
N PRO A 269 12.87 -1.50 -0.92
CA PRO A 269 11.62 -1.88 -0.27
C PRO A 269 11.01 -3.15 -0.87
N THR A 270 11.48 -3.58 -2.04
CA THR A 270 10.95 -4.74 -2.76
C THR A 270 11.71 -6.03 -2.48
N ARG A 271 12.78 -5.97 -1.66
CA ARG A 271 13.46 -7.17 -1.17
C ARG A 271 12.50 -8.01 -0.31
N GLY A 272 12.56 -9.32 -0.49
CA GLY A 272 11.74 -10.28 0.22
C GLY A 272 11.48 -11.52 -0.62
N SER A 273 10.75 -12.48 -0.06
CA SER A 273 10.36 -13.66 -0.82
C SER A 273 9.33 -13.31 -1.90
N ILE A 274 9.55 -13.78 -3.12
CA ILE A 274 8.63 -13.67 -4.24
C ILE A 274 8.36 -15.08 -4.72
N THR A 275 7.09 -15.43 -4.92
CA THR A 275 6.71 -16.71 -5.52
C THR A 275 7.38 -16.90 -6.88
N GLN A 276 7.67 -18.14 -7.27
CA GLN A 276 8.38 -18.45 -8.51
C GLN A 276 7.67 -19.58 -9.25
N GLY A 277 7.91 -19.69 -10.55
CA GLY A 277 7.30 -20.73 -11.36
C GLY A 277 7.41 -20.48 -12.86
N ALA A 278 6.68 -21.30 -13.61
CA ALA A 278 6.50 -21.09 -15.05
C ALA A 278 5.14 -21.62 -15.50
N LEU A 279 4.53 -20.92 -16.46
CA LEU A 279 3.48 -21.45 -17.31
C LEU A 279 4.14 -22.18 -18.49
N ASP A 280 4.16 -23.52 -18.41
CA ASP A 280 4.88 -24.37 -19.37
C ASP A 280 4.08 -24.60 -20.66
N ASP A 281 2.75 -24.69 -20.57
CA ASP A 281 1.86 -24.98 -21.69
C ASP A 281 0.44 -24.46 -21.43
N VAL A 282 -0.19 -23.91 -22.47
CA VAL A 282 -1.63 -23.67 -22.54
C VAL A 282 -2.22 -24.41 -23.73
N SER A 283 -3.20 -25.28 -23.48
CA SER A 283 -3.89 -26.04 -24.51
C SER A 283 -5.41 -25.95 -24.39
N VAL A 284 -6.11 -26.15 -25.51
CA VAL A 284 -7.57 -26.18 -25.56
C VAL A 284 -8.03 -27.61 -25.85
N VAL A 285 -8.66 -28.26 -24.87
CA VAL A 285 -9.07 -29.66 -24.95
C VAL A 285 -10.55 -29.77 -24.65
N ARG A 286 -11.34 -30.21 -25.65
CA ARG A 286 -12.80 -30.46 -25.51
C ARG A 286 -13.57 -29.27 -24.89
N GLY A 287 -13.32 -28.06 -25.39
CA GLY A 287 -13.96 -26.84 -24.90
C GLY A 287 -13.48 -26.35 -23.53
N ARG A 288 -12.33 -26.82 -23.07
CA ARG A 288 -11.66 -26.33 -21.85
C ARG A 288 -10.29 -25.77 -22.19
N ILE A 289 -9.93 -24.66 -21.55
CA ILE A 289 -8.58 -24.15 -21.51
C ILE A 289 -7.87 -24.86 -20.35
N VAL A 290 -6.74 -25.48 -20.64
CA VAL A 290 -5.91 -26.19 -19.67
C VAL A 290 -4.55 -25.52 -19.65
N ALA A 291 -4.17 -25.00 -18.49
CA ALA A 291 -2.85 -24.48 -18.20
C ALA A 291 -2.06 -25.52 -17.41
N LYS A 292 -0.80 -25.71 -17.78
CA LYS A 292 0.15 -26.58 -17.11
C LYS A 292 1.40 -25.81 -16.77
N GLY A 293 1.96 -26.10 -15.60
CA GLY A 293 3.21 -25.50 -15.19
C GLY A 293 3.60 -25.93 -13.79
N TRP A 294 4.35 -25.09 -13.11
CA TRP A 294 4.71 -25.26 -11.71
C TRP A 294 4.81 -23.91 -10.99
N ALA A 295 4.64 -23.95 -9.67
CA ALA A 295 4.80 -22.79 -8.80
C ALA A 295 5.38 -23.21 -7.44
N ILE A 296 6.13 -22.31 -6.82
CA ILE A 296 6.70 -22.46 -5.49
C ILE A 296 6.62 -21.14 -4.73
N ASP A 297 6.40 -21.24 -3.44
CA ASP A 297 6.61 -20.16 -2.49
C ASP A 297 7.95 -20.38 -1.75
N PRO A 298 8.98 -19.54 -1.98
CA PRO A 298 10.28 -19.67 -1.33
C PRO A 298 10.22 -19.59 0.20
N SER A 299 9.20 -18.93 0.76
CA SER A 299 9.01 -18.83 2.20
C SER A 299 8.43 -20.10 2.82
N SER A 300 7.91 -21.02 1.99
CA SER A 300 7.33 -22.30 2.43
C SER A 300 7.61 -23.42 1.42
N LEU A 301 8.89 -23.80 1.31
CA LEU A 301 9.41 -24.73 0.29
C LEU A 301 8.71 -26.10 0.20
N ARG A 302 8.05 -26.58 1.26
CA ARG A 302 7.41 -27.91 1.29
C ARG A 302 5.90 -27.87 1.09
N ALA A 303 5.29 -26.69 1.08
CA ALA A 303 3.85 -26.56 0.90
C ALA A 303 3.54 -26.26 -0.57
N SER A 304 2.51 -26.91 -1.10
CA SER A 304 1.95 -26.54 -2.40
C SER A 304 1.21 -25.22 -2.27
N ASN A 305 1.56 -24.26 -3.11
CA ASN A 305 0.88 -22.97 -3.17
C ASN A 305 -0.21 -22.98 -4.27
N SER A 306 -1.07 -21.96 -4.23
CA SER A 306 -2.13 -21.81 -5.22
C SER A 306 -1.63 -21.07 -6.45
N VAL A 307 -2.18 -21.40 -7.63
CA VAL A 307 -1.90 -20.71 -8.89
C VAL A 307 -3.20 -20.18 -9.45
N ARG A 308 -3.25 -18.87 -9.73
CA ARG A 308 -4.39 -18.24 -10.36
C ARG A 308 -4.21 -18.25 -11.86
N ILE A 309 -5.17 -18.86 -12.56
CA ILE A 309 -5.29 -18.83 -14.01
C ILE A 309 -6.32 -17.78 -14.38
N THR A 310 -5.93 -16.85 -15.23
CA THR A 310 -6.78 -15.77 -15.71
C THR A 310 -6.91 -15.87 -17.23
N VAL A 311 -8.14 -15.96 -17.71
CA VAL A 311 -8.47 -15.99 -19.14
C VAL A 311 -9.15 -14.68 -19.50
N THR A 312 -8.51 -13.91 -20.38
CA THR A 312 -9.05 -12.65 -20.91
C THR A 312 -9.45 -12.84 -22.37
N ASP A 313 -10.71 -12.57 -22.69
CA ASP A 313 -11.19 -12.63 -24.07
C ASP A 313 -10.89 -11.35 -24.87
N ALA A 314 -11.22 -11.35 -26.16
CA ALA A 314 -11.02 -10.20 -27.04
C ALA A 314 -11.86 -8.96 -26.64
N ALA A 315 -12.91 -9.12 -25.84
CA ALA A 315 -13.72 -8.03 -25.30
C ALA A 315 -13.19 -7.51 -23.94
N GLY A 316 -12.06 -8.06 -23.45
CA GLY A 316 -11.49 -7.71 -22.16
C GLY A 316 -12.21 -8.33 -20.95
N ARG A 317 -13.14 -9.28 -21.17
CA ARG A 317 -13.80 -9.99 -20.08
C ARG A 317 -12.83 -10.99 -19.47
N ILE A 318 -12.76 -10.98 -18.14
CA ILE A 318 -11.83 -11.79 -17.37
C ILE A 318 -12.58 -12.91 -16.65
N GLN A 319 -12.10 -14.15 -16.83
CA GLN A 319 -12.49 -15.30 -16.02
C GLN A 319 -11.27 -15.80 -15.24
N ALA A 320 -11.42 -15.97 -13.92
CA ALA A 320 -10.35 -16.48 -13.07
C ALA A 320 -10.70 -17.86 -12.50
N THR A 321 -9.71 -18.72 -12.34
CA THR A 321 -9.81 -20.00 -11.64
C THR A 321 -8.52 -20.23 -10.86
N THR A 322 -8.63 -20.76 -9.65
CA THR A 322 -7.47 -21.09 -8.83
C THR A 322 -7.23 -22.60 -8.87
N LEU A 323 -5.97 -23.00 -9.08
CA LEU A 323 -5.50 -24.37 -9.06
C LEU A 323 -4.53 -24.56 -7.89
N GLN A 324 -4.46 -25.76 -7.34
CA GLN A 324 -3.40 -26.13 -6.41
C GLN A 324 -2.18 -26.65 -7.19
N ALA A 325 -1.00 -26.12 -6.88
CA ALA A 325 0.25 -26.58 -7.46
C ALA A 325 0.81 -27.79 -6.70
N GLY A 326 0.04 -28.88 -6.61
CA GLY A 326 0.42 -30.09 -5.85
C GLY A 326 0.78 -31.31 -6.69
N ALA A 327 0.78 -31.20 -8.02
CA ALA A 327 1.14 -32.29 -8.91
C ALA A 327 2.67 -32.46 -8.97
N THR A 328 3.12 -33.64 -9.40
CA THR A 328 4.55 -33.92 -9.55
C THR A 328 5.18 -33.09 -10.67
N THR A 329 6.24 -32.34 -10.36
CA THR A 329 7.06 -31.56 -11.30
C THR A 329 8.54 -31.60 -10.88
N ARG A 330 9.45 -31.37 -11.83
CA ARG A 330 10.86 -31.10 -11.53
C ARG A 330 11.20 -29.62 -11.51
N GLY A 331 10.29 -28.73 -11.95
CA GLY A 331 10.54 -27.30 -12.08
C GLY A 331 10.98 -26.66 -10.77
N ALA A 332 10.28 -26.93 -9.66
CA ALA A 332 10.62 -26.38 -8.35
C ALA A 332 12.04 -26.70 -7.86
N LEU A 333 12.63 -27.82 -8.32
CA LEU A 333 14.00 -28.21 -7.96
C LEU A 333 15.06 -27.31 -8.61
N THR A 334 14.71 -26.51 -9.61
CA THR A 334 15.62 -25.50 -10.18
C THR A 334 15.72 -24.26 -9.31
N VAL A 335 14.74 -24.04 -8.43
CA VAL A 335 14.73 -22.94 -7.44
C VAL A 335 15.42 -23.40 -6.17
N ASP A 336 14.93 -24.49 -5.58
CA ASP A 336 15.53 -25.08 -4.38
C ASP A 336 15.40 -26.61 -4.42
N SER A 337 16.54 -27.30 -4.28
CA SER A 337 16.61 -28.76 -4.20
C SER A 337 15.82 -29.37 -3.05
N LEU A 338 15.50 -28.58 -2.02
CA LEU A 338 14.69 -28.95 -0.87
C LEU A 338 13.19 -28.71 -1.08
N ALA A 339 12.72 -28.25 -2.24
CA ALA A 339 11.29 -28.10 -2.47
C ALA A 339 10.56 -29.46 -2.47
N GLY A 340 11.16 -30.46 -3.13
CA GLY A 340 10.47 -31.70 -3.47
C GLY A 340 9.77 -31.58 -4.83
N PHE A 341 8.83 -32.48 -5.11
CA PHE A 341 8.21 -32.57 -6.45
C PHE A 341 6.77 -32.05 -6.51
N ASP A 342 6.12 -31.78 -5.38
CA ASP A 342 4.67 -31.50 -5.33
C ASP A 342 4.36 -30.01 -5.53
N HIS A 343 4.80 -29.50 -6.68
CA HIS A 343 4.77 -28.07 -7.07
C HIS A 343 4.19 -27.82 -8.47
N GLY A 344 3.70 -28.86 -9.14
CA GLY A 344 3.13 -28.78 -10.48
C GLY A 344 1.65 -28.43 -10.45
N PHE A 345 1.18 -27.67 -11.43
CA PHE A 345 -0.25 -27.48 -11.66
C PHE A 345 -0.62 -27.97 -13.06
N ASN A 346 -1.84 -28.51 -13.19
CA ASN A 346 -2.44 -28.91 -14.45
C ASN A 346 -3.95 -28.82 -14.32
N GLY A 347 -4.56 -27.85 -15.01
CA GLY A 347 -5.99 -27.64 -14.95
C GLY A 347 -6.39 -26.32 -15.58
N GLY A 348 -7.66 -25.96 -15.47
CA GLY A 348 -8.15 -24.69 -15.98
C GLY A 348 -9.66 -24.70 -16.09
N THR A 349 -10.17 -23.80 -16.93
CA THR A 349 -11.60 -23.46 -16.98
C THR A 349 -12.24 -23.82 -18.32
N GLU A 350 -13.57 -23.84 -18.33
CA GLU A 350 -14.35 -23.96 -19.56
C GLU A 350 -14.21 -22.71 -20.42
N VAL A 351 -14.27 -22.90 -21.73
CA VAL A 351 -14.25 -21.80 -22.69
C VAL A 351 -15.55 -21.02 -22.61
N ALA A 352 -15.50 -19.79 -22.09
CA ALA A 352 -16.67 -18.91 -22.01
C ALA A 352 -17.08 -18.28 -23.34
N ALA A 353 -16.16 -18.18 -24.30
CA ALA A 353 -16.40 -17.64 -25.64
C ALA A 353 -15.40 -18.19 -26.66
N GLN A 354 -15.86 -18.43 -27.89
CA GLN A 354 -14.99 -18.80 -29.00
C GLN A 354 -14.16 -17.60 -29.46
N GLY A 355 -12.87 -17.82 -29.74
CA GLY A 355 -11.97 -16.81 -30.29
C GLY A 355 -10.58 -16.84 -29.68
N LEU A 356 -9.78 -15.82 -29.98
CA LEU A 356 -8.50 -15.64 -29.31
C LEU A 356 -8.73 -15.22 -27.85
N VAL A 357 -8.05 -15.91 -26.94
CA VAL A 357 -8.04 -15.61 -25.52
C VAL A 357 -6.60 -15.56 -25.01
N ARG A 358 -6.32 -14.64 -24.10
CA ARG A 358 -5.03 -14.54 -23.41
C ARG A 358 -5.15 -15.24 -22.05
N VAL A 359 -4.30 -16.23 -21.83
CA VAL A 359 -4.28 -17.05 -20.61
C VAL A 359 -3.02 -16.72 -19.84
N CYS A 360 -3.16 -16.20 -18.64
CA CYS A 360 -2.06 -15.87 -17.74
C CYS A 360 -2.10 -16.75 -16.49
N ALA A 361 -0.94 -17.07 -15.95
CA ALA A 361 -0.82 -17.72 -14.66
C ALA A 361 -0.03 -16.83 -13.68
N ALA A 362 -0.46 -16.79 -12.43
CA ALA A 362 0.24 -16.10 -11.35
C ALA A 362 0.33 -17.02 -10.13
N ALA A 363 1.52 -17.12 -9.53
CA ALA A 363 1.70 -17.88 -8.30
C ALA A 363 1.23 -17.05 -7.12
N LEU A 364 0.28 -17.59 -6.35
CA LEU A 364 -0.17 -16.99 -5.10
C LEU A 364 0.71 -17.53 -3.96
N PRO A 365 1.05 -16.71 -2.97
CA PRO A 365 1.74 -17.18 -1.77
C PRO A 365 0.90 -18.23 -1.04
N VAL A 366 1.56 -19.06 -0.23
CA VAL A 366 0.87 -19.93 0.71
C VAL A 366 0.16 -19.06 1.75
N ASP A 367 -1.07 -19.42 2.11
CA ASP A 367 -1.85 -18.66 3.10
C ASP A 367 -1.04 -18.47 4.40
N GLY A 368 -0.96 -17.22 4.87
CA GLY A 368 -0.22 -16.85 6.08
C GLY A 368 1.28 -16.60 5.88
N THR A 369 1.79 -16.70 4.65
CA THR A 369 3.16 -16.27 4.32
C THR A 369 3.19 -14.84 3.77
N SER A 370 4.38 -14.24 3.74
CA SER A 370 4.62 -12.87 3.29
C SER A 370 5.20 -12.79 1.86
N SER A 371 5.16 -13.88 1.10
CA SER A 371 5.68 -13.91 -0.26
C SER A 371 4.82 -13.07 -1.20
N SER A 372 5.46 -12.33 -2.10
CA SER A 372 4.76 -11.54 -3.12
C SER A 372 4.39 -12.39 -4.34
N VAL A 373 3.33 -12.00 -5.04
CA VAL A 373 2.84 -12.67 -6.25
C VAL A 373 3.73 -12.36 -7.45
N GLU A 374 4.12 -13.41 -8.16
CA GLU A 374 4.84 -13.31 -9.44
C GLU A 374 3.97 -13.81 -10.60
N SER A 375 4.15 -13.16 -11.75
CA SER A 375 3.58 -13.62 -13.01
C SER A 375 4.39 -14.81 -13.53
N LEU A 376 3.72 -15.94 -13.79
CA LEU A 376 4.34 -17.13 -14.37
C LEU A 376 4.38 -17.09 -15.90
N GLY A 377 3.87 -16.02 -16.49
CA GLY A 377 3.76 -15.83 -17.94
C GLY A 377 2.33 -15.86 -18.46
N CYS A 378 2.19 -15.55 -19.75
CA CYS A 378 0.92 -15.59 -20.46
C CYS A 378 1.09 -16.15 -21.87
N GLU A 379 0.08 -16.88 -22.34
CA GLU A 379 0.01 -17.41 -23.70
C GLU A 379 -1.33 -17.05 -24.34
N THR A 380 -1.33 -16.77 -25.64
CA THR A 380 -2.57 -16.52 -26.40
C THR A 380 -2.91 -17.76 -27.21
N VAL A 381 -4.10 -18.31 -26.97
CA VAL A 381 -4.59 -19.51 -27.67
C VAL A 381 -5.93 -19.24 -28.35
N PHE A 382 -6.27 -20.03 -29.35
CA PHE A 382 -7.59 -19.99 -29.97
C PHE A 382 -8.53 -20.96 -29.24
N ALA A 383 -9.48 -20.40 -28.49
CA ALA A 383 -10.48 -21.15 -27.76
C ALA A 383 -11.66 -21.51 -28.67
N LEU A 384 -12.06 -22.78 -28.63
CA LEU A 384 -13.24 -23.32 -29.32
C LEU A 384 -14.24 -23.77 -28.26
N THR A 385 -15.50 -23.32 -28.37
CA THR A 385 -16.59 -23.90 -27.59
C THR A 385 -16.91 -25.31 -28.12
N PRO A 386 -17.40 -26.23 -27.25
CA PRO A 386 -17.74 -27.60 -27.64
C PRO A 386 -18.65 -27.73 -28.86
#